data_AF-A0A972RRT1-F1
#
_entry.id   AF-A0A972RRT1-F1
#
_cell.length_a   1.000
_cell.length_b   1.000
_cell.length_c   1.000
_cell.angle_alpha   90.00
_cell.angle_beta   90.00
_cell.angle_gamma   90.00
#
_symmetry.space_group_name_H-M   'P 1'
#
loop_
_entity.id
_entity.type
_entity.pdbx_description
1 polymer ?
#
loop_
_entity_poly.entity_id
_entity_poly.type
_entity_poly.pdbx_seq_one_letter_code
_entity_poly.pdbx_strand_id
1 'polypeptide(L)'
;MRGGSHAYKLRQKSKPQKEIKDTPDFQGIVGKVIGREGAFYKVEFSTGLMGETLWLAKPKNDEELKEGQKVEVVELRGNILIVEPIKVFS
;
A
#
# COMPACT_ATOMS: atom_id res chain seq x y z
N MET A 1 -52.49 -16.01 -35.67
CA MET A 1 -52.25 -14.59 -35.38
C MET A 1 -51.27 -14.49 -34.22
N ARG A 2 -50.28 -13.59 -34.35
CA ARG A 2 -49.42 -12.90 -33.36
C ARG A 2 -49.57 -13.32 -31.88
N GLY A 3 -48.51 -13.49 -31.08
CA GLY A 3 -47.17 -12.95 -31.22
C GLY A 3 -46.17 -13.63 -30.30
N GLY A 4 -44.91 -13.59 -30.75
CA GLY A 4 -43.77 -14.04 -29.99
C GLY A 4 -43.51 -13.12 -28.80
N SER A 5 -43.31 -13.71 -27.63
CA SER A 5 -42.71 -13.03 -26.50
C SER A 5 -41.20 -13.09 -26.63
N HIS A 6 -40.68 -12.11 -27.37
CA HIS A 6 -39.36 -11.56 -27.11
C HIS A 6 -39.41 -10.98 -25.68
N ALA A 7 -38.50 -11.37 -24.79
CA ALA A 7 -37.30 -10.57 -24.58
C ALA A 7 -36.59 -10.80 -23.23
N TYR A 8 -35.30 -10.42 -23.29
CA TYR A 8 -34.34 -10.08 -22.24
C TYR A 8 -33.93 -11.15 -21.20
N LYS A 9 -32.80 -11.80 -21.54
CA LYS A 9 -31.70 -12.13 -20.61
C LYS A 9 -31.42 -10.92 -19.70
N LEU A 10 -31.91 -10.96 -18.47
CA LEU A 10 -31.33 -10.18 -17.38
C LEU A 10 -29.97 -10.79 -17.06
N ARG A 11 -28.94 -10.36 -17.81
CA ARG A 11 -27.57 -10.36 -17.32
C ARG A 11 -27.60 -9.55 -16.03
N GLN A 12 -27.64 -10.21 -14.89
CA GLN A 12 -27.26 -9.60 -13.63
C GLN A 12 -25.82 -9.12 -13.85
N LYS A 13 -25.71 -7.80 -14.05
CA LYS A 13 -24.44 -7.10 -14.02
C LYS A 13 -23.89 -7.38 -12.62
N SER A 14 -22.92 -8.29 -12.54
CA SER A 14 -21.99 -8.35 -11.43
C SER A 14 -21.41 -6.95 -11.33
N LYS A 15 -21.94 -6.14 -10.41
CA LYS A 15 -21.22 -4.96 -9.93
C LYS A 15 -19.86 -5.50 -9.49
N PRO A 16 -18.73 -4.92 -9.90
CA PRO A 16 -17.48 -5.28 -9.25
C PRO A 16 -17.68 -4.93 -7.78
N GLN A 17 -17.81 -5.97 -6.96
CA GLN A 17 -17.76 -5.87 -5.52
C GLN A 17 -16.37 -5.29 -5.27
N LYS A 18 -16.32 -3.97 -5.05
CA LYS A 18 -15.12 -3.30 -4.62
C LYS A 18 -14.88 -3.89 -3.24
N GLU A 19 -14.08 -4.94 -3.21
CA GLU A 19 -13.54 -5.55 -2.01
C GLU A 19 -12.83 -4.39 -1.30
N ILE A 20 -13.55 -3.75 -0.38
CA ILE A 20 -12.93 -2.82 0.55
C ILE A 20 -12.14 -3.78 1.42
N LYS A 21 -10.86 -3.94 1.08
CA LYS A 21 -9.94 -4.64 1.95
C LYS A 21 -9.93 -3.83 3.24
N ASP A 22 -10.54 -4.36 4.29
CA ASP A 22 -10.49 -3.83 5.67
C ASP A 22 -9.07 -3.90 6.27
N THR A 23 -8.04 -3.95 5.41
CA THR A 23 -6.66 -3.79 5.81
C THR A 23 -6.31 -2.35 5.47
N PRO A 24 -5.87 -1.51 6.43
CA PRO A 24 -5.31 -0.22 6.07
C PRO A 24 -4.26 -0.45 5.00
N ASP A 25 -4.53 0.02 3.78
CA ASP A 25 -3.61 -0.07 2.65
C ASP A 25 -2.44 0.86 2.98
N PHE A 26 -1.45 0.33 3.70
CA PHE A 26 -0.18 1.01 3.89
C PHE A 26 0.61 1.08 2.58
N GLN A 27 0.22 0.29 1.57
CA GLN A 27 0.85 0.29 0.26
C GLN A 27 0.71 1.66 -0.42
N GLY A 28 1.83 2.20 -0.89
CA GLY A 28 1.91 3.52 -1.53
C GLY A 28 2.11 4.68 -0.55
N ILE A 29 2.18 4.41 0.75
CA ILE A 29 2.51 5.45 1.74
C ILE A 29 4.01 5.75 1.64
N VAL A 30 4.33 7.02 1.41
CA VAL A 30 5.70 7.51 1.39
C VAL A 30 6.12 7.91 2.80
N GLY A 31 7.28 7.41 3.20
CA GLY A 31 7.93 7.77 4.46
C GLY A 31 9.37 8.23 4.26
N LYS A 32 9.98 8.60 5.37
CA LYS A 32 11.36 9.04 5.46
C LYS A 32 12.08 8.18 6.49
N VAL A 33 13.21 7.61 6.08
CA VAL A 33 14.07 6.85 6.99
C VAL A 33 14.65 7.82 8.01
N ILE A 34 14.42 7.58 9.29
CA ILE A 34 14.95 8.41 10.39
C ILE A 34 16.14 7.74 11.10
N GLY A 35 16.44 6.48 10.78
CA GLY A 35 17.58 5.77 11.34
C GLY A 35 17.44 4.26 11.24
N ARG A 36 18.33 3.53 11.91
CA ARG A 36 18.35 2.07 11.96
C ARG A 36 18.32 1.61 13.42
N GLU A 37 17.47 0.63 13.72
CA GLU A 37 17.40 -0.05 15.02
C GLU A 37 17.70 -1.55 14.82
N GLY A 38 18.96 -1.93 15.05
CA GLY A 38 19.42 -3.30 14.87
C GLY A 38 19.30 -3.78 13.41
N ALA A 39 18.44 -4.78 13.19
CA ALA A 39 18.18 -5.35 11.87
C ALA A 39 17.07 -4.63 11.07
N PHE A 40 16.42 -3.63 11.68
CA PHE A 40 15.29 -2.92 11.08
C PHE A 40 15.61 -1.44 10.90
N TYR A 41 14.92 -0.79 9.97
CA TYR A 41 14.97 0.65 9.77
C TYR A 41 13.79 1.31 10.46
N LYS A 42 14.02 2.47 11.08
CA LYS A 42 12.94 3.32 11.56
C LYS A 42 12.53 4.25 10.43
N VAL A 43 11.26 4.24 10.10
CA VAL A 43 10.72 5.08 9.05
C VAL A 43 9.53 5.83 9.60
N GLU A 44 9.55 7.14 9.36
CA GLU A 44 8.47 8.06 9.68
C GLU A 44 7.55 8.18 8.48
N PHE A 45 6.27 7.89 8.66
CA PHE A 45 5.25 8.04 7.63
C PHE A 45 4.19 9.02 8.09
N SER A 46 3.76 9.89 7.17
CA SER A 46 2.60 10.74 7.41
C SER A 46 1.37 10.01 6.87
N THR A 47 0.62 9.37 7.75
CA THR A 47 -0.72 8.92 7.39
C THR A 47 -1.63 10.13 7.62
N GLY A 48 -2.26 10.64 6.57
CA GLY A 48 -3.09 11.86 6.63
C GLY A 48 -4.27 11.80 7.61
N LEU A 49 -4.45 10.66 8.30
CA LEU A 49 -5.49 10.40 9.29
C LEU A 49 -4.98 10.37 10.74
N MET A 50 -3.68 10.17 11.00
CA MET A 50 -3.17 9.92 12.37
C MET A 50 -1.85 10.63 12.72
N GLY A 51 -1.32 11.50 11.86
CA GLY A 51 -0.07 12.22 12.13
C GLY A 51 1.18 11.37 11.84
N GLU A 52 2.36 11.96 12.10
CA GLU A 52 3.65 11.30 11.87
C GLU A 52 3.80 10.11 12.81
N THR A 53 3.86 8.90 12.24
CA THR A 53 4.01 7.67 13.02
C THR A 53 5.32 6.98 12.65
N LEU A 54 6.07 6.56 13.67
CA LEU A 54 7.30 5.80 13.50
C LEU A 54 7.00 4.31 13.44
N TRP A 55 7.46 3.67 12.37
CA TRP A 55 7.32 2.24 12.18
C TRP A 55 8.65 1.59 11.87
N LEU A 56 8.76 0.31 12.24
CA LEU A 56 9.87 -0.53 11.83
C LEU A 56 9.63 -0.99 10.39
N ALA A 57 10.66 -0.85 9.57
CA ALA A 57 10.64 -1.20 8.17
C ALA A 57 11.84 -2.05 7.78
N LYS A 58 11.64 -2.87 6.75
CA LYS A 58 12.69 -3.63 6.08
C LYS A 58 12.69 -3.31 4.59
N PRO A 59 13.85 -3.03 3.97
CA PRO A 59 13.95 -2.90 2.52
C PRO A 59 13.56 -4.21 1.83
N LYS A 60 12.77 -4.14 0.76
CA LYS A 60 12.31 -5.33 0.02
C LYS A 60 13.45 -6.12 -0.60
N ASN A 61 14.46 -5.44 -1.14
CA ASN A 61 15.59 -6.07 -1.83
C ASN A 61 16.85 -6.13 -0.94
N ASP A 62 16.69 -6.05 0.40
CA ASP A 62 17.81 -5.98 1.36
C ASP A 62 18.82 -4.85 1.04
N GLU A 63 18.38 -3.81 0.33
CA GLU A 63 19.17 -2.62 -0.02
C GLU A 63 19.44 -1.76 1.22
N GLU A 64 20.66 -1.24 1.35
CA GLU A 64 20.98 -0.33 2.46
C GLU A 64 20.24 1.01 2.28
N LEU A 65 19.39 1.33 3.25
CA LEU A 65 18.69 2.61 3.32
C LEU A 65 19.50 3.63 4.12
N LYS A 66 19.50 4.89 3.68
CA LYS A 66 20.17 6.00 4.36
C LYS A 66 19.20 6.82 5.18
N GLU A 67 19.66 7.36 6.30
CA GLU A 67 18.90 8.36 7.04
C GLU A 67 18.58 9.56 6.14
N GLY A 68 17.33 10.02 6.22
CA GLY A 68 16.78 11.06 5.35
C GLY A 68 16.27 10.57 3.99
N GLN A 69 16.52 9.31 3.62
CA GLN A 69 16.05 8.75 2.35
C GLN A 69 14.54 8.59 2.36
N LYS A 70 13.90 8.99 1.26
CA LYS A 70 12.48 8.73 1.02
C LYS A 70 12.28 7.29 0.58
N VAL A 71 11.31 6.62 1.18
CA VAL A 71 10.96 5.24 0.88
C VAL A 71 9.44 5.12 0.73
N GLU A 72 8.99 4.19 -0.08
CA GLU A 72 7.58 3.87 -0.26
C GLU A 72 7.29 2.51 0.38
N VAL A 73 6.21 2.40 1.13
CA VAL A 73 5.73 1.12 1.62
C VAL A 73 5.11 0.33 0.48
N VAL A 74 5.59 -0.89 0.28
CA VAL A 74 5.07 -1.81 -0.75
C VAL A 74 4.22 -2.92 -0.16
N GLU A 75 4.46 -3.31 1.09
CA GLU A 75 3.78 -4.42 1.75
C GLU A 75 3.89 -4.25 3.28
N LEU A 76 2.93 -4.77 4.04
CA LEU A 76 3.03 -4.91 5.50
C LEU A 76 3.13 -6.40 5.84
N ARG A 77 4.19 -6.82 6.54
CA ARG A 77 4.38 -8.21 7.00
C ARG A 77 4.31 -8.28 8.51
N GLY A 78 3.16 -8.68 9.03
CA GLY A 78 2.88 -8.62 10.47
C GLY A 78 2.91 -7.17 10.95
N ASN A 79 3.96 -6.80 11.69
CA ASN A 79 4.15 -5.44 12.21
C ASN A 79 5.35 -4.71 11.56
N ILE A 80 5.93 -5.28 10.51
CA ILE A 80 7.10 -4.71 9.82
C ILE A 80 6.66 -4.24 8.44
N LEU A 81 6.93 -2.97 8.13
CA LEU A 81 6.67 -2.42 6.81
C LEU A 81 7.78 -2.84 5.85
N ILE A 82 7.42 -3.40 4.71
CA ILE A 82 8.36 -3.63 3.63
C ILE A 82 8.36 -2.38 2.77
N VAL A 83 9.54 -1.81 2.56
CA VAL A 83 9.71 -0.53 1.87
C VAL A 83 10.68 -0.64 0.70
N GLU A 84 10.52 0.23 -0.29
CA GLU A 84 11.45 0.41 -1.40
C GLU A 84 11.94 1.86 -1.45
N PRO A 85 13.24 2.11 -1.76
CA PRO A 85 13.76 3.45 -1.88
C PRO A 85 13.21 4.18 -3.11
N ILE A 86 12.71 5.40 -2.91
CA ILE A 86 12.24 6.24 -4.02
C ILE A 86 13.47 6.86 -4.70
N LYS A 87 13.80 6.37 -5.90
CA LYS A 87 14.82 6.97 -6.74
C LYS A 87 14.24 8.20 -7.42
N VAL A 88 14.50 9.38 -6.85
CA VAL A 88 14.21 10.64 -7.53
C VAL A 88 15.28 10.81 -8.61
N PHE A 89 14.96 10.48 -9.85
CA PHE A 89 15.79 10.84 -11.00
C PHE A 89 15.66 12.34 -11.21
N SER A 90 16.74 13.08 -10.94
CA SER A 90 16.87 14.51 -11.29
C SER A 90 17.53 14.66 -12.66
#